data_AF-A0A7D8YN08-F1
#
_entry.id   AF-A0A7D8YN08-F1
#
_cell.length_a   1.000
_cell.length_b   1.000
_cell.length_c   1.000
_cell.angle_alpha   90.00
_cell.angle_beta   90.00
_cell.angle_gamma   90.00
#
_symmetry.space_group_name_H-M   'P 1'
#
loop_
_entity.id
_entity.type
_entity.pdbx_description
1 polymer ?
#
loop_
_entity_poly.entity_id
_entity_poly.type
_entity_poly.pdbx_seq_one_letter_code
_entity_poly.pdbx_strand_id
1 'polypeptide(L)'
;MDDARHLIEQKESQGKGLGILAVQNIPCGTRIIAEAGLLRINRDTLKVPDIINAFKRLSPSQKKLYLELHEYACDAFRRATEQEVNQDWEEIPKLHRRVLGVWVANCFDDVFLLGSRINHSCTPNVHFAYNSALEKETFHAIRDIRAGEEVTIMYINGTNRTRGQRQDELKKWGFQCNCPTCEDTPQGRKKEEKRVELFKLDQELAKYTCFHFEHGPEDSWKKALKVAQRIAALQKSEGLLDIELSNSYHDAARYSAKLGDVSMALLWTEKKLEVVRYCVGVDYPDWQSE
;
A
#
# COMPACT_ATOMS: atom_id res chain seq x y z
N MET A 1 -0.33 -23.23 -5.72
CA MET A 1 -0.21 -22.78 -7.12
C MET A 1 0.59 -21.50 -7.10
N ASP A 2 1.72 -21.58 -7.81
CA ASP A 2 2.92 -20.82 -7.52
C ASP A 2 2.77 -19.33 -7.79
N ASP A 3 3.47 -18.53 -7.00
CA ASP A 3 3.64 -17.13 -7.34
C ASP A 3 4.59 -17.00 -8.55
N ALA A 4 4.55 -15.84 -9.21
CA ALA A 4 5.30 -15.60 -10.43
C ALA A 4 6.69 -15.00 -10.17
N ARG A 5 7.38 -15.43 -9.11
CA ARG A 5 8.71 -14.89 -8.75
C ARG A 5 9.77 -15.05 -9.85
N HIS A 6 9.60 -16.04 -10.72
CA HIS A 6 10.46 -16.25 -11.89
C HIS A 6 10.33 -15.13 -12.95
N LEU A 7 9.29 -14.28 -12.87
CA LEU A 7 9.09 -13.13 -13.75
C LEU A 7 9.73 -11.85 -13.23
N ILE A 8 10.41 -11.90 -12.08
CA ILE A 8 11.06 -10.74 -11.47
C ILE A 8 12.52 -11.05 -11.10
N GLU A 9 13.32 -9.99 -11.02
CA GLU A 9 14.69 -10.04 -10.53
C GLU A 9 14.99 -8.85 -9.62
N GLN A 10 15.92 -9.02 -8.69
CA GLN A 10 16.43 -7.93 -7.88
C GLN A 10 17.60 -7.25 -8.59
N LYS A 11 17.52 -5.93 -8.78
CA LYS A 11 18.58 -5.11 -9.39
C LYS A 11 18.78 -3.80 -8.62
N GLU A 12 19.89 -3.13 -8.88
CA GLU A 12 20.05 -1.75 -8.43
C GLU A 12 19.00 -0.85 -9.10
N SER A 13 18.33 -0.04 -8.30
CA SER A 13 17.36 0.97 -8.71
C SER A 13 17.95 2.35 -8.45
N GLN A 14 18.02 3.16 -9.51
CA GLN A 14 18.74 4.43 -9.50
C GLN A 14 18.20 5.36 -8.39
N GLY A 15 19.05 5.65 -7.40
CA GLY A 15 18.71 6.51 -6.26
C GLY A 15 17.80 5.87 -5.19
N LYS A 16 17.47 4.57 -5.31
CA LYS A 16 16.60 3.85 -4.37
C LYS A 16 17.26 2.60 -3.75
N GLY A 17 18.52 2.32 -4.08
CA GLY A 17 19.23 1.14 -3.59
C GLY A 17 18.87 -0.08 -4.42
N LEU A 18 18.32 -1.12 -3.80
CA LEU A 18 17.85 -2.31 -4.51
C LEU A 18 16.35 -2.17 -4.83
N GLY A 19 15.94 -2.70 -5.98
CA GLY A 19 14.56 -2.76 -6.42
C GLY A 19 14.24 -4.08 -7.10
N ILE A 20 12.97 -4.32 -7.33
CA ILE A 20 12.47 -5.47 -8.08
C ILE A 20 12.06 -5.02 -9.47
N LEU A 21 12.57 -5.67 -10.51
CA LEU A 21 12.23 -5.37 -11.90
C LEU A 21 11.60 -6.61 -12.54
N ALA A 22 10.66 -6.38 -13.45
CA ALA A 22 10.08 -7.44 -14.25
C ALA A 22 11.09 -7.89 -15.34
N VAL A 23 11.37 -9.20 -15.44
CA VAL A 23 12.21 -9.75 -16.53
C VAL A 23 11.40 -10.08 -17.79
N GLN A 24 10.08 -10.18 -17.64
CA GLN A 24 9.11 -10.44 -18.71
C GLN A 24 7.86 -9.59 -18.47
N ASN A 25 6.94 -9.56 -19.44
CA ASN A 25 5.65 -8.91 -19.24
C ASN A 25 4.85 -9.67 -18.18
N ILE A 26 4.31 -8.96 -17.20
CA ILE A 26 3.47 -9.50 -16.13
C ILE A 26 2.04 -8.97 -16.33
N PRO A 27 1.07 -9.85 -16.65
CA PRO A 27 -0.32 -9.43 -16.80
C PRO A 27 -0.94 -8.95 -15.49
N CYS A 28 -1.92 -8.04 -15.59
CA CYS A 28 -2.79 -7.64 -14.48
C CYS A 28 -3.39 -8.87 -13.75
N GLY A 29 -3.47 -8.81 -12.43
CA GLY A 29 -3.98 -9.87 -11.55
C GLY A 29 -2.98 -10.98 -11.25
N THR A 30 -1.79 -10.97 -11.85
CA THR A 30 -0.75 -11.96 -11.55
C THR A 30 -0.28 -11.81 -10.11
N ARG A 31 -0.32 -12.89 -9.33
CA ARG A 31 0.37 -12.98 -8.03
C ARG A 31 1.87 -13.11 -8.26
N ILE A 32 2.60 -12.03 -8.05
CA ILE A 32 4.05 -11.97 -8.27
C ILE A 32 4.79 -12.66 -7.11
N ILE A 33 4.36 -12.39 -5.87
CA ILE A 33 4.97 -12.93 -4.64
C ILE A 33 3.87 -13.40 -3.69
N ALA A 34 4.10 -14.54 -3.05
CA ALA A 34 3.40 -15.04 -1.86
C ALA A 34 4.45 -15.42 -0.82
N GLU A 35 4.70 -14.57 0.17
CA GLU A 35 5.83 -14.70 1.10
C GLU A 35 5.38 -14.80 2.56
N ALA A 36 5.94 -15.75 3.30
CA ALA A 36 5.73 -15.84 4.74
C ALA A 36 6.65 -14.82 5.44
N GLY A 37 6.16 -14.18 6.49
CA GLY A 37 6.95 -13.22 7.27
C GLY A 37 8.23 -13.87 7.83
N LEU A 38 9.37 -13.25 7.56
CA LEU A 38 10.66 -13.63 8.13
C LEU A 38 10.69 -13.34 9.63
N LEU A 39 10.31 -12.11 10.00
CA LEU A 39 10.19 -11.67 11.39
C LEU A 39 8.72 -11.36 11.67
N ARG A 40 8.07 -12.23 12.45
CA ARG A 40 6.64 -12.12 12.79
C ARG A 40 6.46 -11.70 14.24
N ILE A 41 5.65 -10.68 14.49
CA ILE A 41 5.38 -10.17 15.85
C ILE A 41 3.93 -9.69 15.96
N ASN A 42 3.29 -9.99 17.09
CA ASN A 42 1.98 -9.41 17.39
C ASN A 42 2.11 -7.89 17.60
N ARG A 43 1.43 -7.12 16.77
CA ARG A 43 1.51 -5.65 16.77
C ARG A 43 0.65 -4.99 17.84
N ASP A 44 -0.41 -5.63 18.29
CA ASP A 44 -1.37 -5.06 19.26
C ASP A 44 -0.73 -4.78 20.62
N THR A 45 0.29 -5.56 20.97
CA THR A 45 1.02 -5.46 22.24
C THR A 45 2.51 -5.22 22.03
N LEU A 46 2.92 -4.79 20.85
CA LEU A 46 4.33 -4.69 20.46
C LEU A 46 5.09 -3.70 21.33
N LYS A 47 6.22 -4.16 21.88
CA LYS A 47 7.26 -3.33 22.49
C LYS A 47 8.57 -3.48 21.74
N VAL A 48 9.43 -2.48 21.80
CA VAL A 48 10.79 -2.46 21.23
C VAL A 48 11.59 -3.73 21.58
N PRO A 49 11.62 -4.21 22.84
CA PRO A 49 12.34 -5.44 23.18
C PRO A 49 11.82 -6.68 22.45
N ASP A 50 10.55 -6.72 22.06
CA ASP A 50 9.96 -7.86 21.35
C ASP A 50 10.56 -8.03 19.95
N ILE A 51 10.89 -6.92 19.28
CA ILE A 51 11.57 -6.91 17.98
C ILE A 51 12.95 -7.55 18.10
N ILE A 52 13.71 -7.12 19.10
CA ILE A 52 15.06 -7.65 19.36
C ILE A 52 14.99 -9.14 19.72
N ASN A 53 14.02 -9.53 20.55
CA ASN A 53 13.84 -10.92 20.96
C ASN A 53 13.37 -11.81 19.80
N ALA A 54 12.50 -11.31 18.93
CA ALA A 54 12.13 -12.00 17.69
C ALA A 54 13.35 -12.22 16.80
N PHE A 55 14.18 -11.19 16.62
CA PHE A 55 15.40 -11.30 15.82
C PHE A 55 16.37 -12.34 16.40
N LYS A 56 16.52 -12.38 17.73
CA LYS A 56 17.37 -13.37 18.42
C LYS A 56 16.91 -14.82 18.16
N ARG A 57 15.62 -15.07 17.94
CA ARG A 57 15.06 -16.40 17.64
C ARG A 57 15.30 -16.85 16.19
N LEU A 58 15.65 -15.95 15.28
CA LEU A 58 16.00 -16.32 13.90
C LEU A 58 17.25 -17.20 13.85
N SER A 59 17.28 -18.12 12.88
CA SER A 59 18.49 -18.89 12.56
C SER A 59 19.63 -18.00 12.07
N PRO A 60 20.90 -18.45 12.12
CA PRO A 60 22.03 -17.64 11.66
C PRO A 60 21.91 -17.15 10.20
N SER A 61 21.39 -17.98 9.30
CA SER A 61 21.15 -17.61 7.90
C SER A 61 20.05 -16.56 7.77
N GLN A 62 18.93 -16.72 8.49
CA GLN A 62 17.86 -15.72 8.52
C GLN A 62 18.30 -14.38 9.10
N LYS A 63 19.12 -14.39 10.17
CA LYS A 63 19.71 -13.17 10.74
C LYS A 63 20.56 -12.44 9.71
N LYS A 64 21.39 -13.17 8.96
CA LYS A 64 22.21 -12.58 7.90
C LYS A 64 21.33 -11.90 6.86
N LEU A 65 20.32 -12.61 6.33
CA LEU A 65 19.41 -12.07 5.32
C LEU A 65 18.61 -10.85 5.83
N TYR A 66 18.12 -10.90 7.07
CA TYR A 66 17.44 -9.76 7.71
C TYR A 66 18.37 -8.54 7.79
N LEU A 67 19.62 -8.75 8.21
CA LEU A 67 20.59 -7.66 8.33
C LEU A 67 21.06 -7.11 6.98
N GLU A 68 20.78 -7.76 5.85
CA GLU A 68 21.03 -7.26 4.49
C GLU A 68 19.91 -6.34 3.97
N LEU A 69 18.77 -6.25 4.67
CA LEU A 69 17.69 -5.32 4.33
C LEU A 69 18.09 -3.87 4.61
N HIS A 70 17.35 -2.92 4.05
CA HIS A 70 17.60 -1.50 4.27
C HIS A 70 17.40 -1.16 5.75
N GLU A 71 18.33 -0.41 6.36
CA GLU A 71 18.10 0.15 7.70
C GLU A 71 17.84 1.64 7.58
N TYR A 72 16.82 2.10 8.29
CA TYR A 72 16.64 3.52 8.54
C TYR A 72 15.74 3.69 9.75
N ALA A 73 16.12 4.58 10.68
CA ALA A 73 15.29 4.96 11.81
C ALA A 73 15.13 6.48 11.79
N CYS A 74 13.91 6.96 11.55
CA CYS A 74 13.59 8.38 11.60
C CYS A 74 13.62 8.90 13.04
N ASP A 75 13.79 10.21 13.22
CA ASP A 75 13.92 10.80 14.56
C ASP A 75 12.70 10.56 15.46
N ALA A 76 11.50 10.49 14.86
CA ALA A 76 10.28 10.19 15.61
C ALA A 76 10.33 8.77 16.22
N PHE A 77 10.80 7.79 15.45
CA PHE A 77 10.96 6.42 15.94
C PHE A 77 12.08 6.31 16.98
N ARG A 78 13.21 7.01 16.78
CA ARG A 78 14.31 7.05 17.76
C ARG A 78 13.83 7.59 19.10
N ARG A 79 13.15 8.74 19.12
CA ARG A 79 12.59 9.34 20.34
C ARG A 79 11.58 8.43 21.04
N ALA A 80 10.69 7.80 20.27
CA ALA A 80 9.73 6.84 20.85
C ALA A 80 10.44 5.64 21.48
N THR A 81 11.48 5.13 20.81
CA THR A 81 12.31 4.04 21.34
C THR A 81 13.01 4.45 22.63
N GLU A 82 13.66 5.61 22.65
CA GLU A 82 14.38 6.13 23.83
C GLU A 82 13.47 6.24 25.06
N GLN A 83 12.26 6.76 24.86
CA GLN A 83 11.24 6.85 25.91
C GLN A 83 10.81 5.49 26.42
N GLU A 84 10.62 4.52 25.52
CA GLU A 84 10.14 3.18 25.87
C GLU A 84 11.19 2.36 26.63
N VAL A 85 12.46 2.43 26.21
CA VAL A 85 13.55 1.67 26.84
C VAL A 85 14.29 2.44 27.92
N ASN A 86 13.93 3.71 28.14
CA ASN A 86 14.57 4.63 29.09
C ASN A 86 16.10 4.68 28.92
N GLN A 87 16.54 4.82 27.67
CA GLN A 87 17.95 4.84 27.27
C GLN A 87 18.12 5.66 26.00
N ASP A 88 19.19 6.47 25.91
CA ASP A 88 19.50 7.24 24.69
C ASP A 88 19.80 6.32 23.51
N TRP A 89 19.36 6.71 22.29
CA TRP A 89 19.46 5.85 21.10
C TRP A 89 20.90 5.43 20.83
N GLU A 90 21.86 6.34 20.97
CA GLU A 90 23.27 6.04 20.70
C GLU A 90 23.91 5.07 21.70
N GLU A 91 23.34 4.94 22.90
CA GLU A 91 23.78 3.99 23.92
C GLU A 91 23.21 2.59 23.70
N ILE A 92 22.13 2.46 22.93
CA ILE A 92 21.58 1.16 22.54
C ILE A 92 22.63 0.40 21.71
N PRO A 93 22.89 -0.89 22.01
CA PRO A 93 23.88 -1.68 21.29
C PRO A 93 23.71 -1.59 19.76
N LYS A 94 24.81 -1.39 19.04
CA LYS A 94 24.81 -1.18 17.57
C LYS A 94 23.99 -2.23 16.82
N LEU A 95 24.09 -3.50 17.21
CA LEU A 95 23.29 -4.57 16.61
C LEU A 95 21.79 -4.39 16.85
N HIS A 96 21.38 -4.00 18.06
CA HIS A 96 19.97 -3.75 18.37
C HIS A 96 19.45 -2.54 17.58
N ARG A 97 20.23 -1.46 17.46
CA ARG A 97 19.87 -0.33 16.60
C ARG A 97 19.68 -0.74 15.14
N ARG A 98 20.60 -1.54 14.58
CA ARG A 98 20.46 -2.10 13.22
C ARG A 98 19.19 -2.93 13.08
N VAL A 99 18.89 -3.77 14.08
CA VAL A 99 17.69 -4.61 14.07
C VAL A 99 16.41 -3.77 14.06
N LEU A 100 16.34 -2.75 14.91
CA LEU A 100 15.21 -1.83 15.00
C LEU A 100 15.08 -0.96 13.73
N GLY A 101 16.20 -0.49 13.18
CA GLY A 101 16.25 0.27 11.94
C GLY A 101 15.79 -0.53 10.71
N VAL A 102 16.12 -1.83 10.65
CA VAL A 102 15.55 -2.72 9.63
C VAL A 102 14.06 -2.92 9.86
N TRP A 103 13.62 -3.15 11.10
CA TRP A 103 12.20 -3.38 11.39
C TRP A 103 11.34 -2.20 10.94
N VAL A 104 11.65 -0.99 11.41
CA VAL A 104 10.81 0.19 11.15
C VAL A 104 10.79 0.58 9.68
N ALA A 105 11.85 0.29 8.91
CA ALA A 105 11.91 0.61 7.49
C ALA A 105 11.22 -0.43 6.59
N ASN A 106 10.97 -1.66 7.06
CA ASN A 106 10.58 -2.79 6.20
C ASN A 106 9.33 -3.57 6.69
N CYS A 107 8.73 -3.19 7.82
CA CYS A 107 7.58 -3.90 8.40
C CYS A 107 6.26 -3.51 7.71
N PHE A 108 5.63 -4.48 7.03
CA PHE A 108 4.29 -4.44 6.47
C PHE A 108 3.44 -5.47 7.23
N ASP A 109 3.19 -5.22 8.51
CA ASP A 109 2.77 -6.23 9.52
C ASP A 109 3.89 -7.18 9.96
N ASP A 110 4.57 -7.81 9.02
CA ASP A 110 5.78 -8.60 9.24
C ASP A 110 6.96 -8.01 8.42
N VAL A 111 8.19 -8.49 8.66
CA VAL A 111 9.34 -8.21 7.77
C VAL A 111 9.50 -9.36 6.79
N PHE A 112 9.70 -9.04 5.51
CA PHE A 112 9.82 -10.01 4.41
C PHE A 112 11.20 -9.90 3.75
N LEU A 113 11.64 -10.92 2.99
CA LEU A 113 12.91 -10.83 2.28
C LEU A 113 12.75 -10.16 0.93
N LEU A 114 11.79 -10.63 0.13
CA LEU A 114 11.59 -10.13 -1.22
C LEU A 114 10.59 -8.96 -1.23
N GLY A 115 9.50 -9.05 -0.46
CA GLY A 115 8.54 -7.95 -0.31
C GLY A 115 9.18 -6.63 0.11
N SER A 116 10.15 -6.68 1.03
CA SER A 116 10.90 -5.51 1.52
C SER A 116 11.92 -4.93 0.52
N ARG A 117 12.07 -5.52 -0.67
CA ARG A 117 12.88 -4.98 -1.78
C ARG A 117 12.04 -4.22 -2.80
N ILE A 118 10.71 -4.23 -2.69
CA ILE A 118 9.82 -3.56 -3.64
C ILE A 118 9.76 -2.07 -3.28
N ASN A 119 10.20 -1.22 -4.21
CA ASN A 119 10.28 0.22 -3.98
C ASN A 119 8.91 0.92 -3.98
N HIS A 120 8.90 2.13 -3.44
CA HIS A 120 7.74 3.00 -3.43
C HIS A 120 7.44 3.66 -4.80
N SER A 121 6.15 3.80 -5.12
CA SER A 121 5.63 4.77 -6.08
C SER A 121 4.29 5.32 -5.58
N CYS A 122 4.03 6.63 -5.78
CA CYS A 122 2.71 7.22 -5.49
C CYS A 122 1.61 6.79 -6.50
N THR A 123 2.01 6.03 -7.52
CA THR A 123 1.17 5.43 -8.57
C THR A 123 1.74 4.02 -8.81
N PRO A 124 1.51 3.08 -7.88
CA PRO A 124 2.14 1.77 -7.90
C PRO A 124 1.61 0.92 -9.06
N ASN A 125 2.27 -0.21 -9.28
CA ASN A 125 1.79 -1.26 -10.19
C ASN A 125 1.51 -2.57 -9.48
N VAL A 126 1.72 -2.63 -8.16
CA VAL A 126 1.41 -3.77 -7.31
C VAL A 126 0.65 -3.33 -6.07
N HIS A 127 -0.32 -4.14 -5.68
CA HIS A 127 -0.99 -4.10 -4.38
C HIS A 127 -0.56 -5.30 -3.54
N PHE A 128 -0.49 -5.14 -2.22
CA PHE A 128 -0.15 -6.21 -1.30
C PHE A 128 -1.23 -6.36 -0.24
N ALA A 129 -1.51 -7.62 0.13
CA ALA A 129 -2.44 -7.96 1.20
C ALA A 129 -2.11 -9.33 1.81
N TYR A 130 -2.29 -9.43 3.13
CA TYR A 130 -2.16 -10.67 3.86
C TYR A 130 -3.31 -11.62 3.49
N ASN A 131 -2.97 -12.77 2.93
CA ASN A 131 -3.93 -13.84 2.65
C ASN A 131 -3.88 -14.86 3.79
N SER A 132 -4.92 -14.88 4.63
CA SER A 132 -4.97 -15.78 5.79
C SER A 132 -5.16 -17.26 5.42
N ALA A 133 -5.72 -17.56 4.25
CA ALA A 133 -5.82 -18.94 3.76
C ALA A 133 -4.44 -19.52 3.37
N LEU A 134 -3.49 -18.66 3.00
CA LEU A 134 -2.12 -19.03 2.67
C LEU A 134 -1.11 -18.77 3.79
N GLU A 135 -1.53 -18.04 4.83
CA GLU A 135 -0.67 -17.50 5.89
C GLU A 135 0.54 -16.71 5.36
N LYS A 136 0.32 -15.93 4.30
CA LYS A 136 1.37 -15.22 3.56
C LYS A 136 0.91 -13.83 3.13
N GLU A 137 1.87 -12.93 3.04
CA GLU A 137 1.70 -11.67 2.32
C GLU A 137 1.72 -11.95 0.82
N THR A 138 0.74 -11.42 0.10
CA THR A 138 0.61 -11.62 -1.35
C THR A 138 0.72 -10.31 -2.08
N PHE A 139 1.43 -10.30 -3.20
CA PHE A 139 1.70 -9.11 -4.01
C PHE A 139 1.16 -9.37 -5.42
N HIS A 140 0.15 -8.60 -5.85
CA HIS A 140 -0.49 -8.77 -7.14
C HIS A 140 -0.32 -7.55 -8.03
N ALA A 141 -0.08 -7.78 -9.32
CA ALA A 141 -0.06 -6.73 -10.33
C ALA A 141 -1.46 -6.11 -10.48
N ILE A 142 -1.59 -4.79 -10.31
CA ILE A 142 -2.88 -4.08 -10.47
C ILE A 142 -3.07 -3.48 -11.87
N ARG A 143 -2.09 -3.71 -12.74
CA ARG A 143 -2.07 -3.42 -14.17
C ARG A 143 -0.99 -4.26 -14.82
N ASP A 144 -0.98 -4.28 -16.15
CA ASP A 144 0.14 -4.89 -16.87
C ASP A 144 1.46 -4.16 -16.53
N ILE A 145 2.51 -4.95 -16.31
CA ILE A 145 3.88 -4.48 -16.04
C ILE A 145 4.74 -4.98 -17.19
N ARG A 146 5.48 -4.09 -17.83
CA ARG A 146 6.33 -4.44 -18.98
C ARG A 146 7.66 -5.03 -18.52
N ALA A 147 8.27 -5.88 -19.35
CA ALA A 147 9.66 -6.29 -19.14
C ALA A 147 10.58 -5.06 -18.98
N GLY A 148 11.44 -5.07 -17.97
CA GLY A 148 12.32 -3.98 -17.57
C GLY A 148 11.69 -2.92 -16.67
N GLU A 149 10.37 -2.94 -16.45
CA GLU A 149 9.68 -2.01 -15.55
C GLU A 149 9.92 -2.38 -14.08
N GLU A 150 10.13 -1.37 -13.23
CA GLU A 150 10.25 -1.56 -11.79
C GLU A 150 8.89 -1.92 -11.17
N VAL A 151 8.87 -2.99 -10.37
CA VAL A 151 7.74 -3.36 -9.53
C VAL A 151 7.71 -2.43 -8.32
N THR A 152 6.58 -1.79 -8.07
CA THR A 152 6.42 -0.78 -7.02
C THR A 152 5.11 -0.92 -6.27
N ILE A 153 5.16 -0.66 -4.96
CA ILE A 153 4.01 -0.61 -4.05
C ILE A 153 3.84 0.80 -3.47
N MET A 154 2.69 1.04 -2.86
CA MET A 154 2.45 2.25 -2.08
C MET A 154 2.86 2.00 -0.62
N TYR A 155 3.72 2.83 -0.05
CA TYR A 155 4.15 2.72 1.36
C TYR A 155 3.22 3.48 2.32
N ILE A 156 2.43 4.39 1.77
CA ILE A 156 1.60 5.36 2.50
C ILE A 156 0.14 5.14 2.12
N ASN A 157 -0.77 5.44 3.03
CA ASN A 157 -2.19 5.21 2.78
C ASN A 157 -2.86 6.44 2.17
N GLY A 158 -3.84 6.19 1.30
CA GLY A 158 -4.69 7.22 0.72
C GLY A 158 -4.23 7.68 -0.67
N THR A 159 -5.11 7.47 -1.65
CA THR A 159 -4.94 7.94 -3.03
C THR A 159 -5.23 9.43 -3.20
N ASN A 160 -5.69 10.11 -2.14
CA ASN A 160 -6.13 11.51 -2.12
C ASN A 160 -5.17 12.47 -1.40
N ARG A 161 -3.92 12.05 -1.11
CA ARG A 161 -2.92 12.91 -0.46
C ARG A 161 -2.25 13.86 -1.45
N THR A 162 -2.01 15.10 -1.03
CA THR A 162 -1.18 16.08 -1.79
C THR A 162 0.30 15.73 -1.76
N ARG A 163 1.10 16.26 -2.69
CA ARG A 163 2.56 16.05 -2.75
C ARG A 163 3.24 16.36 -1.44
N GLY A 164 2.88 17.48 -0.79
CA GLY A 164 3.46 17.87 0.50
C GLY A 164 3.21 16.82 1.57
N GLN A 165 1.97 16.32 1.68
CA GLN A 165 1.59 15.26 2.62
C GLN A 165 2.32 13.94 2.31
N ARG A 166 2.33 13.52 1.04
CA ARG A 166 3.04 12.29 0.62
C ARG A 166 4.53 12.35 0.95
N GLN A 167 5.20 13.46 0.66
CA GLN A 167 6.63 13.64 0.95
C GLN A 167 6.90 13.65 2.46
N ASP A 168 6.04 14.28 3.25
CA ASP A 168 6.18 14.32 4.70
C ASP A 168 6.02 12.93 5.34
N GLU A 169 5.00 12.17 4.91
CA GLU A 169 4.78 10.80 5.38
C GLU A 169 5.94 9.86 4.99
N LEU A 170 6.53 10.05 3.81
CA LEU A 170 7.66 9.25 3.32
C LEU A 170 8.99 9.51 4.01
N LYS A 171 9.12 10.59 4.80
CA LYS A 171 10.32 10.84 5.63
C LYS A 171 10.63 9.68 6.57
N LYS A 172 9.63 8.86 6.92
CA LYS A 172 9.80 7.64 7.72
C LYS A 172 10.79 6.64 7.10
N TRP A 173 10.99 6.69 5.78
CA TRP A 173 11.92 5.83 5.02
C TRP A 173 13.18 6.56 4.55
N GLY A 174 13.38 7.83 4.94
CA GLY A 174 14.64 8.54 4.69
C GLY A 174 14.93 8.90 3.23
N PHE A 175 13.91 8.93 2.38
CA PHE A 175 14.05 9.34 0.97
C PHE A 175 13.03 10.41 0.57
N GLN A 176 13.32 11.12 -0.53
CA GLN A 176 12.38 12.01 -1.19
C GLN A 176 11.81 11.32 -2.43
N CYS A 177 10.49 11.24 -2.55
CA CYS A 177 9.86 10.56 -3.68
C CYS A 177 10.01 11.37 -4.97
N ASN A 178 10.51 10.70 -6.00
CA ASN A 178 10.68 11.23 -7.36
C ASN A 178 9.90 10.41 -8.39
N CYS A 179 8.82 9.73 -8.00
CA CYS A 179 7.98 9.02 -8.97
C CYS A 179 7.31 10.02 -9.95
N PRO A 180 6.76 9.58 -11.09
CA PRO A 180 6.15 10.46 -12.10
C PRO A 180 5.04 11.39 -11.58
N THR A 181 4.43 11.06 -10.43
CA THR A 181 3.42 11.90 -9.76
C THR A 181 4.03 12.97 -8.84
N CYS A 182 5.26 12.78 -8.36
CA CYS A 182 5.95 13.67 -7.43
C CYS A 182 7.03 14.55 -8.09
N GLU A 183 7.45 14.22 -9.31
CA GLU A 183 8.35 15.06 -10.09
C GLU A 183 7.71 16.40 -10.45
N ASP A 184 8.51 17.47 -10.47
CA ASP A 184 8.05 18.80 -10.87
C ASP A 184 8.15 19.01 -12.40
N THR A 185 7.57 18.08 -13.15
CA THR A 185 7.42 18.18 -14.60
C THR A 185 6.03 18.72 -14.94
N PRO A 186 5.79 19.24 -16.18
CA PRO A 186 4.44 19.62 -16.60
C PRO A 186 3.41 18.50 -16.45
N GLN A 187 3.82 17.24 -16.63
CA GLN A 187 2.97 16.08 -16.40
C GLN A 187 2.73 15.86 -14.90
N GLY A 188 3.78 15.87 -14.08
CA GLY A 188 3.66 15.72 -12.63
C GLY A 188 2.76 16.77 -11.98
N ARG A 189 2.88 18.04 -12.40
CA ARG A 189 1.99 19.12 -11.91
C ARG A 189 0.52 18.88 -12.26
N LYS A 190 0.21 18.42 -13.48
CA LYS A 190 -1.17 18.04 -13.87
C LYS A 190 -1.70 16.86 -13.06
N LYS A 191 -0.85 15.86 -12.77
CA LYS A 191 -1.21 14.74 -11.90
C LYS A 191 -1.51 15.24 -10.48
N GLU A 192 -0.71 16.19 -9.99
CA GLU A 192 -0.90 16.78 -8.67
C GLU A 192 -2.18 17.62 -8.56
N GLU A 193 -2.56 18.38 -9.60
CA GLU A 193 -3.85 19.07 -9.65
C GLU A 193 -5.03 18.11 -9.45
N LYS A 194 -4.98 16.94 -10.10
CA LYS A 194 -5.98 15.88 -9.92
C LYS A 194 -5.95 15.26 -8.52
N ARG A 195 -4.78 15.15 -7.88
CA ARG A 195 -4.68 14.71 -6.47
C ARG A 195 -5.32 15.71 -5.52
N VAL A 196 -5.14 17.00 -5.77
CA VAL A 196 -5.82 18.06 -5.01
C VAL A 196 -7.33 18.02 -5.23
N GLU A 197 -7.79 17.73 -6.45
CA GLU A 197 -9.21 17.51 -6.73
C GLU A 197 -9.76 16.30 -5.95
N LEU A 198 -9.06 15.16 -5.99
CA LEU A 198 -9.40 13.96 -5.21
C LEU A 198 -9.52 14.26 -3.71
N PHE A 199 -8.57 15.02 -3.14
CA PHE A 199 -8.63 15.43 -1.73
C PHE A 199 -9.87 16.24 -1.38
N LYS A 200 -10.30 17.14 -2.27
CA LYS A 200 -11.51 17.96 -2.06
C LYS A 200 -12.77 17.12 -2.16
N LEU A 201 -12.83 16.25 -3.16
CA LEU A 201 -13.97 15.35 -3.39
C LEU A 201 -14.13 14.35 -2.25
N ASP A 202 -13.03 13.81 -1.71
CA ASP A 202 -13.07 12.91 -0.57
C ASP A 202 -13.64 13.59 0.69
N GLN A 203 -13.20 14.82 1.00
CA GLN A 203 -13.77 15.62 2.08
C GLN A 203 -15.25 15.98 1.85
N GLU A 204 -15.66 16.16 0.60
CA GLU A 204 -17.06 16.35 0.25
C GLU A 204 -17.86 15.07 0.48
N LEU A 205 -17.34 13.92 0.03
CA LEU A 205 -18.00 12.63 0.16
C LEU A 205 -18.14 12.20 1.62
N ALA A 206 -17.13 12.50 2.44
CA ALA A 206 -17.14 12.22 3.88
C ALA A 206 -18.40 12.77 4.57
N LYS A 207 -18.92 13.94 4.15
CA LYS A 207 -20.15 14.54 4.69
C LYS A 207 -21.38 13.64 4.58
N TYR A 208 -21.37 12.69 3.65
CA TYR A 208 -22.47 11.74 3.43
C TYR A 208 -22.23 10.42 4.17
N THR A 209 -20.98 10.06 4.45
CA THR A 209 -20.59 8.77 5.06
C THR A 209 -20.47 8.84 6.58
N CYS A 210 -19.90 9.91 7.15
CA CYS A 210 -19.59 9.99 8.58
C CYS A 210 -20.76 10.44 9.46
N PHE A 211 -21.84 10.98 8.87
CA PHE A 211 -23.02 11.45 9.61
C PHE A 211 -24.19 10.46 9.59
N HIS A 212 -23.99 9.21 9.16
CA HIS A 212 -25.03 8.17 9.11
C HIS A 212 -26.39 8.71 8.63
N PHE A 213 -26.39 9.39 7.49
CA PHE A 213 -27.64 9.74 6.83
C PHE A 213 -28.29 8.45 6.30
N GLU A 214 -28.78 7.54 7.14
CA GLU A 214 -29.53 6.39 6.62
C GLU A 214 -30.79 6.85 5.85
N HIS A 215 -31.22 8.09 6.11
CA HIS A 215 -32.42 8.77 5.61
C HIS A 215 -32.13 10.16 5.01
N GLY A 216 -30.93 10.38 4.43
CA GLY A 216 -30.65 11.61 3.69
C GLY A 216 -31.65 11.85 2.54
N PRO A 217 -32.00 13.11 2.21
CA PRO A 217 -32.91 13.39 1.10
C PRO A 217 -32.32 12.89 -0.23
N GLU A 218 -33.17 12.53 -1.19
CA GLU A 218 -32.77 11.97 -2.50
C GLU A 218 -31.70 12.82 -3.21
N ASP A 219 -31.79 14.15 -3.09
CA ASP A 219 -30.81 15.09 -3.65
C ASP A 219 -29.40 14.94 -3.06
N SER A 220 -29.28 14.53 -1.80
CA SER A 220 -27.99 14.23 -1.18
C SER A 220 -27.35 12.99 -1.82
N TRP A 221 -28.13 11.96 -2.13
CA TRP A 221 -27.64 10.75 -2.80
C TRP A 221 -27.24 11.01 -4.24
N LYS A 222 -27.99 11.84 -4.97
CA LYS A 222 -27.61 12.27 -6.32
C LYS A 222 -26.26 12.99 -6.32
N LYS A 223 -26.01 13.86 -5.33
CA LYS A 223 -24.73 14.57 -5.20
C LYS A 223 -23.61 13.61 -4.81
N ALA A 224 -23.81 12.77 -3.80
CA ALA A 224 -22.83 11.80 -3.34
C ALA A 224 -22.44 10.80 -4.45
N LEU A 225 -23.40 10.32 -5.23
CA LEU A 225 -23.15 9.45 -6.39
C LEU A 225 -22.25 10.14 -7.42
N LYS A 226 -22.54 11.41 -7.76
CA LYS A 226 -21.71 12.18 -8.72
C LYS A 226 -20.28 12.37 -8.20
N VAL A 227 -20.12 12.64 -6.91
CA VAL A 227 -18.80 12.78 -6.27
C VAL A 227 -18.05 11.44 -6.31
N ALA A 228 -18.66 10.34 -5.89
CA ALA A 228 -18.05 9.00 -5.92
C ALA A 228 -17.63 8.59 -7.35
N GLN A 229 -18.50 8.83 -8.34
CA GLN A 229 -18.19 8.57 -9.76
C GLN A 229 -17.01 9.42 -10.24
N ARG A 230 -16.93 10.69 -9.82
CA ARG A 230 -15.82 11.58 -10.18
C ARG A 230 -14.51 11.11 -9.55
N ILE A 231 -14.52 10.68 -8.28
CA ILE A 231 -13.36 10.11 -7.61
C ILE A 231 -12.86 8.88 -8.36
N ALA A 232 -13.73 7.91 -8.63
CA ALA A 232 -13.37 6.69 -9.36
C ALA A 232 -12.81 7.00 -10.76
N ALA A 233 -13.41 7.96 -11.49
CA ALA A 233 -12.92 8.38 -12.79
C ALA A 233 -11.51 9.00 -12.73
N LEU A 234 -11.24 9.85 -11.74
CA LEU A 234 -9.93 10.45 -11.52
C LEU A 234 -8.89 9.38 -11.16
N GLN A 235 -9.22 8.47 -10.24
CA GLN A 235 -8.36 7.34 -9.85
C GLN A 235 -7.96 6.49 -11.07
N LYS A 236 -8.93 6.04 -11.88
CA LYS A 236 -8.64 5.32 -13.13
C LYS A 236 -7.73 6.11 -14.05
N SER A 237 -8.03 7.40 -14.28
CA SER A 237 -7.26 8.24 -15.20
C SER A 237 -5.81 8.46 -14.75
N GLU A 238 -5.54 8.32 -13.45
CA GLU A 238 -4.22 8.51 -12.85
C GLU A 238 -3.45 7.20 -12.64
N GLY A 239 -4.04 6.06 -12.99
CA GLY A 239 -3.44 4.74 -12.74
C GLY A 239 -3.48 4.33 -11.27
N LEU A 240 -4.41 4.87 -10.49
CA LEU A 240 -4.68 4.49 -9.11
C LEU A 240 -5.69 3.36 -9.12
N LEU A 241 -5.18 2.17 -9.34
CA LEU A 241 -5.99 0.98 -9.61
C LEU A 241 -5.98 0.01 -8.42
N ASP A 242 -5.55 0.43 -7.24
CA ASP A 242 -5.53 -0.41 -6.05
C ASP A 242 -6.92 -0.56 -5.40
N ILE A 243 -6.96 -1.16 -4.21
CA ILE A 243 -8.20 -1.41 -3.47
C ILE A 243 -9.01 -0.12 -3.17
N GLU A 244 -8.40 1.07 -3.20
CA GLU A 244 -9.14 2.34 -3.00
C GLU A 244 -10.07 2.67 -4.18
N LEU A 245 -9.78 2.16 -5.37
CA LEU A 245 -10.71 2.24 -6.51
C LEU A 245 -11.93 1.34 -6.27
N SER A 246 -11.74 0.18 -5.65
CA SER A 246 -12.83 -0.71 -5.22
C SER A 246 -13.76 0.02 -4.24
N ASN A 247 -13.21 0.71 -3.25
CA ASN A 247 -13.98 1.51 -2.28
C ASN A 247 -14.83 2.59 -2.99
N SER A 248 -14.26 3.26 -3.98
CA SER A 248 -14.98 4.30 -4.75
C SER A 248 -16.12 3.72 -5.60
N TYR A 249 -15.94 2.52 -6.16
CA TYR A 249 -17.03 1.80 -6.83
C TYR A 249 -18.09 1.30 -5.84
N HIS A 250 -17.70 0.84 -4.66
CA HIS A 250 -18.64 0.47 -3.59
C HIS A 250 -19.53 1.67 -3.20
N ASP A 251 -18.95 2.87 -3.06
CA ASP A 251 -19.70 4.08 -2.80
C ASP A 251 -20.70 4.41 -3.93
N ALA A 252 -20.26 4.30 -5.18
CA ALA A 252 -21.15 4.50 -6.33
C ALA A 252 -22.29 3.47 -6.37
N ALA A 253 -22.01 2.20 -6.03
CA ALA A 253 -23.02 1.15 -5.93
C ALA A 253 -24.04 1.47 -4.83
N ARG A 254 -23.55 1.82 -3.64
CA ARG A 254 -24.37 2.18 -2.47
C ARG A 254 -25.34 3.33 -2.77
N TYR A 255 -24.85 4.42 -3.37
CA TYR A 255 -25.71 5.57 -3.67
C TYR A 255 -26.67 5.29 -4.83
N SER A 256 -26.29 4.47 -5.81
CA SER A 256 -27.21 4.02 -6.86
C SER A 256 -28.37 3.20 -6.26
N ALA A 257 -28.05 2.29 -5.32
CA ALA A 257 -29.07 1.51 -4.61
C ALA A 257 -30.00 2.39 -3.77
N LYS A 258 -29.46 3.40 -3.06
CA LYS A 258 -30.28 4.38 -2.31
C LYS A 258 -31.21 5.20 -3.19
N LEU A 259 -30.89 5.37 -4.47
CA LEU A 259 -31.72 6.03 -5.48
C LEU A 259 -32.69 5.08 -6.19
N GLY A 260 -32.70 3.78 -5.85
CA GLY A 260 -33.53 2.78 -6.50
C GLY A 260 -33.02 2.32 -7.88
N ASP A 261 -31.84 2.75 -8.30
CA ASP A 261 -31.23 2.32 -9.57
C ASP A 261 -30.44 1.02 -9.37
N VAL A 262 -31.17 -0.09 -9.36
CA VAL A 262 -30.63 -1.44 -9.17
C VAL A 262 -29.65 -1.82 -10.27
N SER A 263 -29.91 -1.41 -11.52
CA SER A 263 -29.05 -1.76 -12.66
C SER A 263 -27.67 -1.11 -12.51
N MET A 264 -27.64 0.18 -12.15
CA MET A 264 -26.37 0.86 -11.91
C MET A 264 -25.68 0.36 -10.63
N ALA A 265 -26.43 0.03 -9.58
CA ALA A 265 -25.86 -0.55 -8.37
C ALA A 265 -25.11 -1.85 -8.68
N LEU A 266 -25.72 -2.77 -9.44
CA LEU A 266 -25.09 -4.02 -9.88
C LEU A 266 -23.84 -3.77 -10.72
N LEU A 267 -23.91 -2.87 -11.71
CA LEU A 267 -22.76 -2.54 -12.56
C LEU A 267 -21.56 -2.02 -11.74
N TRP A 268 -21.79 -1.18 -10.73
CA TRP A 268 -20.72 -0.69 -9.87
C TRP A 268 -20.16 -1.79 -8.96
N THR A 269 -21.01 -2.70 -8.47
CA THR A 269 -20.58 -3.87 -7.71
C THR A 269 -19.71 -4.81 -8.56
N GLU A 270 -20.07 -5.05 -9.83
CA GLU A 270 -19.23 -5.86 -10.75
C GLU A 270 -17.84 -5.24 -10.93
N LYS A 271 -17.77 -3.91 -11.10
CA LYS A 271 -16.49 -3.19 -11.19
C LYS A 271 -15.69 -3.25 -9.89
N LYS A 272 -16.36 -3.16 -8.74
CA LYS A 272 -15.73 -3.36 -7.42
C LYS A 272 -15.07 -4.74 -7.36
N LEU A 273 -15.82 -5.79 -7.70
CA LEU A 273 -15.34 -7.18 -7.69
C LEU A 273 -14.18 -7.40 -8.67
N GLU A 274 -14.20 -6.76 -9.84
CA GLU A 274 -13.07 -6.78 -10.78
C GLU A 274 -11.78 -6.26 -10.12
N VAL A 275 -11.86 -5.13 -9.41
CA VAL A 275 -10.72 -4.55 -8.68
C VAL A 275 -10.20 -5.47 -7.59
N VAL A 276 -11.10 -5.99 -6.75
CA VAL A 276 -10.74 -6.94 -5.69
C VAL A 276 -10.02 -8.15 -6.30
N ARG A 277 -10.56 -8.69 -7.41
CA ARG A 277 -10.02 -9.90 -8.05
C ARG A 277 -8.56 -9.76 -8.43
N TYR A 278 -8.18 -8.67 -9.08
CA TYR A 278 -6.80 -8.50 -9.52
C TYR A 278 -5.89 -8.00 -8.37
N CYS A 279 -6.44 -7.35 -7.34
CA CYS A 279 -5.67 -6.88 -6.18
C CYS A 279 -5.26 -8.01 -5.23
N VAL A 280 -6.15 -8.99 -5.00
CA VAL A 280 -5.94 -10.02 -3.95
C VAL A 280 -6.12 -11.47 -4.40
N GLY A 281 -6.70 -11.70 -5.58
CA GLY A 281 -6.99 -13.03 -6.10
C GLY A 281 -8.31 -13.64 -5.61
N VAL A 282 -8.76 -14.72 -6.26
CA VAL A 282 -10.04 -15.40 -5.97
C VAL A 282 -9.99 -16.35 -4.78
N ASP A 283 -8.79 -16.63 -4.28
CA ASP A 283 -8.49 -17.41 -3.08
C ASP A 283 -8.28 -16.51 -1.86
N TYR A 284 -8.58 -15.21 -1.95
CA TYR A 284 -8.61 -14.32 -0.80
C TYR A 284 -9.81 -14.68 0.11
N PRO A 285 -9.64 -14.76 1.44
CA PRO A 285 -10.67 -15.23 2.37
C PRO A 285 -12.03 -14.52 2.24
N ASP A 286 -12.02 -13.21 1.99
CA ASP A 286 -13.24 -12.40 1.85
C ASP A 286 -13.83 -12.41 0.43
N TRP A 287 -13.24 -13.17 -0.50
CA TRP A 287 -13.76 -13.30 -1.86
C TRP A 287 -15.10 -14.05 -1.92
N GLN A 288 -15.38 -14.95 -0.97
CA GLN A 288 -16.61 -15.75 -0.96
C GLN A 288 -17.77 -15.11 -0.16
N SER A 289 -17.51 -14.00 0.53
CA SER A 289 -18.48 -13.33 1.41
C SER A 289 -19.12 -12.07 0.81
N GLU A 290 -18.71 -11.65 -0.39
CA GLU A 290 -19.26 -10.51 -1.16
C GLU A 290 -20.09 -10.92 -2.37
#